data_AF-A0A644ZWC6-F1
#
_entry.id   AF-A0A644ZWC6-F1
#
_cell.length_a   1.000
_cell.length_b   1.000
_cell.length_c   1.000
_cell.angle_alpha   90.00
_cell.angle_beta   90.00
_cell.angle_gamma   90.00
#
_symmetry.space_group_name_H-M   'P 1'
#
loop_
_entity.id
_entity.type
_entity.pdbx_description
1 polymer ?
#
loop_
_entity_poly.entity_id
_entity_poly.type
_entity_poly.pdbx_seq_one_letter_code
_entity_poly.pdbx_strand_id
1 'polypeptide(L)'
;MYSLLKPIFPSARLEVVDDTGNSSIRYDICIDRFSIVIEAKCSRPSMSERSLEEEISADIVRYKYENIFFFVFDKEKVVKNTKTFTEYYNRNFDEKNVVAVVLQPVIL
;
A
#
# COMPACT_ATOMS: atom_id res chain seq x y z
N MET A 1 -7.17 5.33 -10.07
CA MET A 1 -6.02 5.92 -9.35
C MET A 1 -4.89 6.31 -10.31
N TYR A 2 -4.23 5.36 -10.99
CA TYR A 2 -3.10 5.66 -11.88
C TYR A 2 -3.36 6.76 -12.92
N SER A 3 -4.52 6.75 -13.57
CA SER A 3 -4.92 7.78 -14.54
C SER A 3 -4.97 9.20 -13.96
N LEU A 4 -5.23 9.34 -12.66
CA LEU A 4 -5.21 10.63 -11.95
C LEU A 4 -3.79 11.05 -11.58
N LEU A 5 -2.91 10.09 -11.32
CA LEU A 5 -1.51 10.35 -10.96
C LEU A 5 -0.64 10.68 -12.18
N LYS A 6 -0.88 10.02 -13.32
CA LYS A 6 -0.03 10.14 -14.52
C LYS A 6 0.16 11.57 -15.04
N PRO A 7 -0.85 12.47 -15.05
CA PRO A 7 -0.65 13.86 -15.45
C PRO A 7 0.21 14.68 -14.46
N ILE A 8 0.17 14.36 -13.17
CA ILE A 8 0.91 15.05 -12.11
C ILE A 8 2.34 14.50 -12.01
N PHE A 9 2.47 13.18 -12.17
CA PHE A 9 3.73 12.45 -12.16
C PHE A 9 3.87 11.69 -13.49
N PRO A 10 4.35 12.37 -14.56
CA PRO A 10 4.53 11.72 -15.87
C PRO A 10 5.47 10.51 -15.83
N SER A 11 6.38 10.44 -14.87
CA SER A 11 7.28 9.31 -14.64
C SER A 11 6.65 8.15 -13.86
N ALA A 12 5.38 8.25 -13.43
CA ALA A 12 4.71 7.16 -12.75
C ALA A 12 4.62 5.92 -13.66
N ARG A 13 4.94 4.75 -13.11
CA ARG A 13 4.92 3.46 -13.80
C ARG A 13 3.90 2.55 -13.10
N LEU A 14 3.12 1.80 -13.88
CA LEU A 14 2.08 0.87 -13.41
C LEU A 14 2.61 -0.57 -13.50
N GLU A 15 2.30 -1.40 -12.49
CA GLU A 15 2.58 -2.83 -12.44
C GLU A 15 4.05 -3.18 -12.73
N VAL A 16 4.95 -2.59 -11.94
CA VAL A 16 6.39 -2.78 -12.12
C VAL A 16 6.82 -4.07 -11.45
N VAL A 17 7.43 -4.97 -12.23
CA VAL A 17 8.10 -6.17 -11.69
C VAL A 17 9.58 -5.87 -11.47
N ASP A 18 10.09 -6.25 -10.32
CA ASP A 18 11.46 -6.07 -9.88
C ASP A 18 12.03 -7.39 -9.39
N ASP A 19 13.13 -7.82 -10.00
CA ASP A 19 13.80 -9.07 -9.66
C ASP A 19 14.81 -8.81 -8.54
N THR A 20 14.56 -9.37 -7.36
CA THR A 20 15.45 -9.23 -6.21
C THR A 20 16.56 -10.30 -6.18
N GLY A 21 16.67 -11.13 -7.22
CA GLY A 21 17.61 -12.24 -7.32
C GLY A 21 17.13 -13.52 -6.61
N ASN A 22 16.28 -13.39 -5.58
CA ASN A 22 15.67 -14.53 -4.88
C ASN A 22 14.16 -14.67 -5.15
N SER A 23 13.50 -13.58 -5.52
CA SER A 23 12.06 -13.55 -5.82
C SER A 23 11.72 -12.31 -6.65
N SER A 24 10.63 -12.37 -7.41
CA SER A 24 10.08 -11.19 -8.05
C SER A 24 9.12 -10.47 -7.10
N ILE A 25 9.29 -9.15 -7.00
CA ILE A 25 8.33 -8.26 -6.34
C ILE A 25 7.58 -7.52 -7.42
N ARG A 26 6.25 -7.43 -7.30
CA ARG A 26 5.44 -6.55 -8.14
C ARG A 26 4.95 -5.39 -7.30
N TYR A 27 5.20 -4.19 -7.79
CA TYR A 27 4.69 -2.96 -7.23
C TYR A 27 3.49 -2.48 -8.07
N ASP A 28 2.42 -2.02 -7.44
CA ASP A 28 1.27 -1.51 -8.18
C ASP A 28 1.58 -0.21 -8.94
N ILE A 29 2.11 0.82 -8.27
CA ILE A 29 2.55 2.06 -8.92
C ILE A 29 3.86 2.55 -8.31
N CYS A 30 4.85 2.86 -9.16
CA CYS A 30 6.14 3.42 -8.74
C CYS A 30 6.36 4.84 -9.27
N ILE A 31 6.99 5.69 -8.46
CA ILE A 31 7.49 7.00 -8.86
C ILE A 31 8.94 7.12 -8.38
N ASP A 32 9.87 6.62 -9.20
CA ASP A 32 11.28 6.41 -8.83
C ASP A 32 11.99 7.67 -8.35
N ARG A 33 11.69 8.82 -8.97
CA ARG A 33 12.30 10.13 -8.66
C ARG A 33 12.20 10.50 -7.17
N PHE A 34 11.14 10.05 -6.50
CA PHE A 34 10.87 10.38 -5.10
C PHE A 34 10.97 9.16 -4.19
N SER A 35 11.50 8.03 -4.69
CA SER A 35 11.50 6.76 -3.97
C SER A 35 10.11 6.40 -3.44
N ILE A 36 9.06 6.56 -4.27
CA ILE A 36 7.67 6.29 -3.90
C ILE A 36 7.18 5.00 -4.54
N VAL A 37 6.50 4.19 -3.74
CA VAL A 37 5.59 3.14 -4.19
C VAL A 37 4.20 3.38 -3.60
N ILE A 38 3.18 3.14 -4.42
CA ILE A 38 1.78 3.16 -4.02
C ILE A 38 1.23 1.76 -4.25
N GLU A 39 0.70 1.16 -3.19
CA GLU A 39 0.16 -0.19 -3.16
C GLU A 39 -1.33 -0.14 -2.85
N ALA A 40 -2.15 -0.80 -3.68
CA ALA A 40 -3.59 -0.86 -3.50
C ALA A 40 -3.98 -2.20 -2.87
N LYS A 41 -4.60 -2.16 -1.68
CA LYS A 41 -5.15 -3.35 -1.02
C LYS A 41 -6.67 -3.30 -1.04
N CYS A 42 -7.29 -4.48 -1.13
CA CYS A 42 -8.74 -4.62 -1.08
C CYS A 42 -9.12 -5.83 -0.23
N SER A 43 -9.92 -5.60 0.81
CA SER A 43 -10.38 -6.66 1.71
C SER A 43 -11.22 -7.69 0.95
N ARG A 44 -11.16 -8.96 1.36
CA ARG A 44 -11.92 -10.07 0.76
C ARG A 44 -12.72 -10.80 1.84
N PRO A 45 -13.84 -11.48 1.50
CA PRO A 45 -14.70 -12.10 2.52
C PRO A 45 -13.98 -13.09 3.47
N SER A 46 -12.94 -13.77 2.98
CA SER A 46 -12.14 -14.72 3.77
C SER A 46 -10.95 -14.07 4.50
N MET A 47 -10.75 -12.76 4.35
CA MET A 47 -9.62 -12.04 4.91
C MET A 47 -9.95 -11.59 6.33
N SER A 48 -8.98 -11.76 7.24
CA SER A 48 -9.01 -11.17 8.57
C SER A 48 -8.20 -9.87 8.60
N GLU A 49 -8.44 -9.02 9.60
CA GLU A 49 -7.60 -7.84 9.86
C GLU A 49 -6.12 -8.23 9.98
N ARG A 50 -5.83 -9.29 10.74
CA ARG A 50 -4.47 -9.82 10.91
C ARG A 50 -3.81 -10.22 9.59
N SER A 51 -4.52 -10.93 8.71
CA SER A 51 -3.95 -11.30 7.41
C SER A 51 -3.65 -10.09 6.53
N LEU A 52 -4.48 -9.03 6.61
CA LEU A 52 -4.21 -7.78 5.93
C LEU A 52 -2.96 -7.07 6.51
N GLU A 53 -2.83 -7.05 7.83
CA GLU A 53 -1.65 -6.51 8.52
C GLU A 53 -0.37 -7.28 8.17
N GLU A 54 -0.45 -8.61 8.07
CA GLU A 54 0.65 -9.48 7.66
C GLU A 54 1.08 -9.19 6.21
N GLU A 55 0.13 -9.02 5.29
CA GLU A 55 0.42 -8.60 3.90
C GLU A 55 1.13 -7.23 3.86
N ILE A 56 0.57 -6.22 4.53
CA ILE A 56 1.15 -4.87 4.58
C ILE A 56 2.56 -4.91 5.19
N SER A 57 2.76 -5.64 6.27
CA SER A 57 4.06 -5.75 6.94
C SER A 57 5.09 -6.44 6.05
N ALA A 58 4.69 -7.48 5.31
CA ALA A 58 5.57 -8.15 4.36
C ALA A 58 6.01 -7.20 3.23
N ASP A 59 5.10 -6.37 2.72
CA ASP A 59 5.42 -5.37 1.70
C ASP A 59 6.36 -4.29 2.22
N ILE A 60 6.10 -3.76 3.44
CA ILE A 60 6.98 -2.79 4.09
C ILE A 60 8.39 -3.34 4.20
N VAL A 61 8.59 -4.61 4.54
CA VAL A 61 9.92 -5.22 4.63
C VAL A 61 10.56 -5.37 3.25
N ARG A 62 9.81 -5.89 2.27
CA ARG A 62 10.35 -6.30 0.97
C ARG A 62 10.62 -5.14 0.01
N TYR A 63 9.84 -4.07 0.07
CA TYR A 63 9.93 -3.00 -0.93
C TYR A 63 11.18 -2.15 -0.73
N LYS A 64 11.94 -1.89 -1.80
CA LYS A 64 13.17 -1.09 -1.72
C LYS A 64 12.94 0.44 -1.69
N TYR A 65 11.69 0.88 -1.76
CA TYR A 65 11.32 2.30 -1.79
C TYR A 65 11.22 2.86 -0.37
N GLU A 66 11.66 4.11 -0.22
CA GLU A 66 11.66 4.82 1.08
C GLU A 66 10.27 5.28 1.48
N ASN A 67 9.42 5.63 0.52
CA ASN A 67 8.08 6.14 0.77
C ASN A 67 7.04 5.14 0.25
N ILE A 68 6.24 4.58 1.15
CA ILE A 68 5.25 3.54 0.83
C ILE A 68 3.86 4.04 1.19
N PHE A 69 2.98 4.14 0.20
CA PHE A 69 1.59 4.55 0.39
C PHE A 69 0.65 3.36 0.18
N PHE A 70 -0.01 2.91 1.23
CA PHE A 70 -1.06 1.90 1.14
C PHE A 70 -2.43 2.56 1.00
N PHE A 71 -3.10 2.32 -0.12
CA PHE A 71 -4.52 2.64 -0.29
C PHE A 71 -5.34 1.38 -0.08
N VAL A 72 -5.96 1.27 1.09
CA VAL A 72 -6.75 0.11 1.51
C VAL A 72 -8.22 0.40 1.27
N PHE A 73 -8.83 -0.29 0.31
CA PHE A 73 -10.28 -0.35 0.17
C PHE A 73 -10.84 -1.53 0.98
N ASP A 74 -11.28 -1.24 2.20
CA ASP A 74 -11.82 -2.22 3.13
C ASP A 74 -13.34 -2.39 2.95
N LYS A 75 -13.72 -3.00 1.83
CA LYS A 75 -15.12 -3.26 1.47
C LYS A 75 -15.85 -4.24 2.39
N GLU A 76 -15.13 -5.15 3.03
CA GLU A 76 -15.68 -6.17 3.93
C GLU A 76 -15.64 -5.73 5.39
N LYS A 77 -15.12 -4.52 5.66
CA LYS A 77 -14.99 -3.92 7.00
C LYS A 77 -14.19 -4.80 7.97
N VAL A 78 -13.09 -5.39 7.48
CA VAL A 78 -12.21 -6.22 8.31
C VAL A 78 -11.40 -5.38 9.28
N VAL A 79 -11.09 -4.12 8.93
CA VAL A 79 -10.40 -3.17 9.81
C VAL A 79 -11.41 -2.61 10.80
N LYS A 80 -11.29 -3.00 12.08
CA LYS A 80 -12.31 -2.68 13.10
C LYS A 80 -12.24 -1.22 13.52
N ASN A 81 -11.03 -0.68 13.60
CA ASN A 81 -10.78 0.69 13.99
C ASN A 81 -9.82 1.33 12.99
N THR A 82 -10.42 1.94 11.95
CA THR A 82 -9.69 2.59 10.86
C THR A 82 -8.75 3.68 11.36
N LYS A 83 -9.14 4.44 12.40
CA LYS A 83 -8.31 5.47 13.01
C LYS A 83 -7.02 4.87 13.58
N THR A 84 -7.14 3.92 14.51
CA THR A 84 -5.97 3.28 15.12
C THR A 84 -5.10 2.55 14.09
N PHE A 85 -5.73 1.90 13.11
CA PHE A 85 -5.00 1.25 12.02
C PHE A 85 -4.17 2.25 11.21
N THR A 86 -4.77 3.37 10.77
CA THR A 86 -4.04 4.41 10.03
C THR A 86 -2.96 5.08 10.88
N GLU A 87 -3.23 5.39 12.15
CA GLU A 87 -2.25 5.97 13.08
C GLU A 87 -1.04 5.04 13.30
N TYR A 88 -1.27 3.71 13.35
CA TYR A 88 -0.20 2.74 13.49
C TYR A 88 0.74 2.71 12.28
N TYR A 89 0.19 2.77 11.06
CA TYR A 89 0.99 2.70 9.83
C TYR A 89 1.53 4.06 9.37
N ASN A 90 0.91 5.18 9.76
CA ASN A 90 1.35 6.54 9.41
C ASN A 90 2.57 6.98 10.24
N ARG A 91 3.70 6.31 10.03
CA ARG A 91 4.96 6.52 10.74
C ARG A 91 6.13 5.97 9.94
N ASN A 92 7.32 6.18 10.48
CA ASN A 92 8.53 5.52 9.97
C ASN A 92 8.65 4.10 10.53
N PHE A 93 8.97 3.15 9.65
CA PHE A 93 9.42 1.81 9.95
C PHE A 93 10.86 1.69 9.43
N ASP A 94 11.83 1.69 10.34
CA ASP A 94 13.26 1.85 10.02
C ASP A 94 13.50 3.10 9.15
N GLU A 95 14.02 2.92 7.93
CA GLU A 95 14.29 3.98 6.96
C GLU A 95 13.10 4.28 6.03
N LYS A 96 11.95 3.62 6.23
CA LYS A 96 10.77 3.73 5.36
C LYS A 96 9.68 4.56 5.99
N ASN A 97 9.28 5.63 5.31
CA ASN A 97 8.10 6.42 5.63
C ASN A 97 6.84 5.74 5.05
N VAL A 98 5.96 5.28 5.93
CA VAL A 98 4.74 4.56 5.55
C VAL A 98 3.54 5.44 5.80
N VAL A 99 2.61 5.45 4.84
CA VAL A 99 1.31 6.09 4.96
C VAL A 99 0.23 5.10 4.54
N ALA A 100 -0.77 4.88 5.39
CA ALA A 100 -1.95 4.09 5.08
C ALA A 100 -3.20 4.97 5.08
N VAL A 101 -4.02 4.81 4.04
CA VAL A 101 -5.36 5.39 3.92
C VAL A 101 -6.35 4.24 3.81
N VAL A 102 -7.33 4.20 4.72
CA VAL A 102 -8.37 3.17 4.72
C VAL A 102 -9.72 3.78 4.32
N LEU A 103 -10.35 3.20 3.31
CA LEU A 103 -11.69 3.57 2.85
C LEU A 103 -12.63 2.39 3.09
N GLN A 104 -13.69 2.62 3.89
CA GLN A 104 -14.78 1.66 4.09
C GLN A 104 -16.06 2.17 3.42
N PRO A 105 -16.86 1.29 2.78
CA PRO A 105 -18.16 1.68 2.25
C PRO A 105 -19.09 2.18 3.34
N VAL A 106 -19.67 3.36 3.11
CA VAL A 106 -20.82 3.83 3.87
C VAL A 106 -22.02 3.05 3.36
N ILE A 107 -22.64 2.26 4.24
CA ILE A 107 -23.95 1.67 3.92
C ILE A 107 -24.94 2.82 4.12
N LEU A 108 -25.51 3.30 3.01
CA LEU A 108 -26.59 4.28 3.00
C LEU A 108 -27.92 3.62 3.37
#